data_AF-A0A950EFF7-F1
#
_entry.id   AF-A0A950EFF7-F1
#
_cell.length_a   1.000
_cell.length_b   1.000
_cell.length_c   1.000
_cell.angle_alpha   90.00
_cell.angle_beta   90.00
_cell.angle_gamma   90.00
#
_symmetry.space_group_name_H-M   'P 1'
#
loop_
_entity.id
_entity.type
_entity.pdbx_description
1 polymer ?
#
loop_
_entity_poly.entity_id
_entity_poly.type
_entity_poly.pdbx_seq_one_letter_code
_entity_poly.pdbx_strand_id
1 'polypeptide(L)' 'RAVVFEDAPVGIQAAKAAGMRAVGVATTHPAPTLWDAGADEVVANLAGYDVAALLEHLAPKPNGHPRSPMT' A
#
# COMPACT_ATOMS: atom_id res chain seq x y z
N ARG A 1 4.46 -7.09 -8.81
CA ARG A 1 3.77 -6.24 -7.80
C ARG A 1 4.64 -6.19 -6.57
N ALA A 2 4.81 -5.03 -5.95
CA ALA A 2 5.64 -4.85 -4.76
C ALA A 2 4.92 -3.96 -3.74
N VAL A 3 5.24 -4.17 -2.48
CA VAL A 3 4.84 -3.33 -1.35
C VAL A 3 6.09 -2.88 -0.62
N VAL A 4 6.12 -1.62 -0.24
CA VAL A 4 7.17 -1.03 0.59
C VAL A 4 6.60 -0.79 1.98
N PHE A 5 7.34 -1.17 3.02
CA PHE A 5 7.09 -0.76 4.39
C PHE A 5 8.10 0.33 4.72
N GLU A 6 7.62 1.52 5.08
CA GLU A 6 8.47 2.69 5.23
C GLU A 6 7.99 3.59 6.37
N ASP A 7 8.89 4.21 7.12
CA ASP A 7 8.54 5.09 8.23
C ASP A 7 8.89 6.57 7.98
N ALA A 8 9.29 6.90 6.75
CA ALA A 8 9.62 8.25 6.29
C ALA A 8 8.78 8.70 5.09
N PRO A 9 8.31 9.97 5.05
CA PRO A 9 7.54 10.52 3.93
C PRO A 9 8.21 10.37 2.56
N VAL A 10 9.51 10.62 2.50
CA VAL A 10 10.27 10.57 1.23
C VAL A 10 10.28 9.17 0.63
N GLY A 11 10.42 8.12 1.44
CA GLY A 11 10.41 6.74 0.96
C GLY A 11 9.02 6.29 0.52
N ILE A 12 7.97 6.74 1.22
CA ILE A 12 6.57 6.52 0.80
C ILE A 12 6.36 7.16 -0.58
N GLN A 13 6.69 8.43 -0.73
CA GLN A 13 6.53 9.14 -2.01
C GLN A 13 7.31 8.46 -3.14
N ALA A 14 8.54 7.98 -2.87
CA ALA A 14 9.32 7.21 -3.83
C ALA A 14 8.63 5.88 -4.21
N ALA A 15 8.07 5.15 -3.25
CA ALA A 15 7.32 3.92 -3.51
C ALA A 15 6.09 4.20 -4.40
N LYS A 16 5.35 5.27 -4.12
CA LYS A 16 4.20 5.68 -4.94
C LYS A 16 4.60 6.09 -6.35
N ALA A 17 5.69 6.86 -6.49
CA ALA A 17 6.24 7.23 -7.80
C ALA A 17 6.68 6.02 -8.62
N ALA A 18 7.15 4.95 -7.97
CA ALA A 18 7.50 3.68 -8.60
C ALA A 18 6.28 2.77 -8.89
N GLY A 19 5.05 3.22 -8.62
CA GLY A 19 3.83 2.42 -8.82
C GLY A 19 3.65 1.28 -7.82
N MET A 20 4.34 1.34 -6.67
CA MET A 20 4.20 0.37 -5.59
C MET A 20 3.09 0.77 -4.62
N ARG A 21 2.64 -0.18 -3.79
CA ARG A 21 1.88 0.17 -2.58
C ARG A 21 2.84 0.46 -1.44
N ALA A 22 2.44 1.33 -0.52
CA ALA A 22 3.23 1.74 0.63
C ALA A 22 2.43 1.51 1.93
N VAL A 23 3.03 0.81 2.89
CA VAL A 23 2.55 0.69 4.26
C VAL A 23 3.45 1.57 5.13
N GLY A 24 2.88 2.63 5.71
CA GLY A 24 3.56 3.49 6.66
C GLY A 24 3.73 2.80 8.00
N VAL A 25 4.92 2.85 8.59
CA VAL A 25 5.16 2.38 9.96
C VAL A 25 5.40 3.61 10.84
N ALA A 26 4.47 3.92 11.76
CA ALA A 26 4.50 5.14 12.56
C ALA A 26 5.49 5.07 13.74
N THR A 27 6.74 4.68 13.46
CA THR A 27 7.84 4.58 14.42
C THR A 27 8.65 5.88 14.49
N THR A 28 9.03 6.45 13.34
CA THR A 28 9.84 7.68 13.27
C THR A 28 8.98 8.93 13.08
N HIS A 29 7.99 8.86 12.19
CA HIS A 29 7.07 9.97 11.92
C HIS A 29 5.64 9.61 12.38
N PRO A 30 4.83 10.60 12.80
CA PRO A 30 3.48 10.33 13.25
C PRO A 30 2.58 9.92 12.07
N ALA A 31 1.56 9.12 12.35
CA ALA A 31 0.68 8.56 11.32
C ALA A 31 0.11 9.59 10.32
N PRO A 32 -0.36 10.79 10.74
CA PRO A 32 -0.84 11.81 9.80
C PRO A 32 0.20 12.18 8.74
N THR A 33 1.47 12.30 9.12
CA THR A 33 2.57 12.63 8.20
C THR A 33 2.79 11.53 7.15
N LEU A 34 2.58 10.27 7.51
CA LEU A 34 2.71 9.14 6.57
C LEU A 34 1.50 9.05 5.64
N TRP A 35 0.29 9.35 6.13
CA TRP A 35 -0.91 9.47 5.31
C TRP A 35 -0.80 10.61 4.29
N ASP A 36 -0.35 11.79 4.72
CA ASP A 36 -0.15 12.95 3.84
C ASP A 36 0.91 12.66 2.75
N ALA A 37 1.87 11.78 3.02
CA ALA A 37 2.88 11.33 2.05
C ALA A 37 2.34 10.33 1.01
N GLY A 38 1.12 9.80 1.20
CA GLY A 38 0.45 8.89 0.28
C GLY A 38 0.57 7.41 0.64
N ALA A 39 0.78 7.06 1.91
CA ALA A 39 0.68 5.68 2.37
C ALA A 39 -0.72 5.09 2.08
N ASP A 40 -0.78 3.82 1.69
CA ASP A 40 -2.04 3.10 1.47
C ASP A 40 -2.59 2.49 2.78
N GLU A 41 -1.71 2.23 3.74
CA GLU A 41 -2.02 1.78 5.11
C GLU A 41 -0.99 2.40 6.07
N VAL A 42 -1.35 2.67 7.33
CA VAL A 42 -0.40 3.06 8.38
C VAL A 42 -0.62 2.23 9.63
N VAL A 43 0.46 1.64 10.14
CA VAL A 43 0.48 0.82 11.36
C VAL A 43 1.46 1.37 12.39
N ALA A 44 1.21 1.11 13.66
CA ALA A 44 2.11 1.55 14.73
C ALA A 44 3.41 0.74 14.80
N ASN A 45 3.36 -0.53 14.43
CA ASN A 45 4.50 -1.45 14.39
C ASN A 45 4.14 -2.67 13.53
N LEU A 46 5.12 -3.57 13.33
CA LEU A 46 4.95 -4.79 12.53
C LEU A 46 4.72 -6.06 13.38
N ALA A 47 4.59 -5.93 14.70
CA ALA A 47 4.41 -7.08 15.57
C ALA A 47 3.02 -7.70 15.34
N GLY A 48 3.01 -8.94 14.84
CA GLY A 48 1.77 -9.63 14.49
C GLY A 48 1.10 -9.10 13.21
N TYR A 49 1.81 -8.34 12.37
CA TYR A 49 1.26 -7.86 11.10
C TYR A 49 0.97 -9.05 10.16
N ASP A 50 -0.27 -9.15 9.70
CA ASP A 50 -0.74 -10.27 8.88
C ASP A 50 -0.40 -10.05 7.39
N VAL A 51 0.70 -10.65 6.96
CA VAL A 51 1.15 -10.61 5.57
C VAL A 51 0.18 -11.36 4.64
N ALA A 52 -0.50 -12.41 5.12
CA ALA A 52 -1.44 -13.14 4.29
C ALA A 52 -2.66 -12.26 3.97
N ALA A 53 -3.22 -11.60 4.98
CA ALA A 53 -4.30 -10.63 4.81
C ALA A 53 -3.89 -9.47 3.87
N LEU A 54 -2.66 -8.97 3.99
CA LEU A 54 -2.12 -7.99 3.03
C LEU A 54 -2.16 -8.56 1.61
N LEU A 55 -1.54 -9.73 1.36
CA LEU A 55 -1.47 -10.34 0.03
C LEU A 55 -2.85 -10.60 -0.59
N GLU A 56 -3.84 -11.00 0.22
CA GLU A 56 -5.24 -11.11 -0.20
C GLU A 56 -5.81 -9.75 -0.64
N HIS A 57 -5.56 -8.69 0.12
CA HIS A 57 -5.94 -7.32 -0.24
C HIS A 57 -5.19 -6.76 -1.46
N LEU A 58 -4.01 -7.30 -1.75
CA LEU A 58 -3.22 -7.00 -2.94
C LEU A 58 -3.64 -7.81 -4.16
N ALA A 59 -4.45 -8.86 -3.99
CA ALA A 59 -4.90 -9.70 -5.09
C ALA A 59 -5.59 -8.82 -6.15
N PRO A 60 -5.41 -9.10 -7.46
CA PRO A 60 -6.13 -8.37 -8.49
C PRO A 60 -7.63 -8.46 -8.21
N LYS A 61 -8.35 -7.33 -8.21
CA LYS A 61 -9.81 -7.42 -8.36
C LYS A 61 -10.06 -8.20 -9.65
N PRO A 62 -10.99 -9.19 -9.66
CA PRO A 62 -11.34 -9.87 -10.89
C PRO A 62 -11.66 -8.78 -11.92
N ASN A 63 -10.95 -8.79 -13.04
CA ASN A 63 -11.12 -7.79 -14.07
C ASN A 63 -12.60 -7.79 -14.46
N GLY A 64 -13.33 -6.76 -14.05
CA GLY A 64 -14.65 -6.45 -14.57
C GLY A 64 -14.47 -5.99 -16.00
N HIS A 65 -14.19 -6.93 -16.90
CA HIS A 65 -14.24 -6.66 -18.32
C HIS A 65 -15.73 -6.66 -18.70
N PRO A 66 -16.32 -5.53 -19.13
CA PRO A 66 -17.58 -5.63 -19.84
C PRO A 66 -17.29 -6.52 -21.06
N ARG A 67 -18.01 -7.63 -21.18
CA ARG A 67 -18.02 -8.39 -22.43
C ARG A 67 -18.51 -7.42 -23.49
N SER A 68 -17.61 -6.88 -24.31
CA SER A 68 -18.00 -6.23 -25.55
C SER A 68 -18.88 -7.23 -26.29
N PRO A 69 -20.12 -6.89 -26.65
CA PRO A 69 -20.92 -7.78 -27.47
C PRO A 69 -20.21 -7.93 -28.82
N MET A 70 -19.96 -9.17 -29.22
CA MET A 70 -19.65 -9.50 -30.61
C MET A 70 -20.90 -9.18 -31.44
N THR A 71 -20.87 -8.05 -32.14
CA THR A 71 -21.58 -7.80 -33.41
C THR A 71 -20.88 -6.68 -34.14
#